data_AF-A0A919NQ68-F1
#
_entry.id   AF-A0A919NQ68-F1
#
_cell.length_a   1.000
_cell.length_b   1.000
_cell.length_c   1.000
_cell.angle_alpha   90.00
_cell.angle_beta   90.00
_cell.angle_gamma   90.00
#
_symmetry.space_group_name_H-M   'P 1'
#
loop_
_entity.id
_entity.type
_entity.pdbx_description
1 polymer ?
#
loop_
_entity_poly.entity_id
_entity_poly.type
_entity_poly.pdbx_seq_one_letter_code
_entity_poly.pdbx_strand_id
1 'polypeptide(L)'
;MSTLRQIWVDPGMGFPDRPWGEHPDEDAFARSANAVFELYTEAVRPAKIQTRHSELRIVAWHDGDRDDVLVTVHPELVEGFEMGVVSLPPGIAGLTPQSRAELVLEVLHAAASRLGQDRGWDQSALDAARAHALAAGLHFRRTGPARTSPDRRHVAEPTYAIYPDGYGRVVVHVRRRSDNAVVAVSPLAAVGGFTRAFDCELRWRSRTVVEFQPGSGLAISPTGTTVQGNDRPDPVRVDLGDPATFGDPTGLPAVAYDADAGTTIPGIRVLTYAEKGSRLTVLGGWHAPGLPEQYVAVRDDLLAQLAGPEWQTWWAASGVRELEISYRSDTTTAGISARLVHDELRATIRRPPETFPRDRDPAAVARADVESLLLTVRRRTDLGEHPPLH
;
A
#
# COMPACT_ATOMS: atom_id res chain seq x y z
N MET A 1 5.35 9.02 -23.08
CA MET A 1 4.31 9.10 -22.02
C MET A 1 3.69 7.73 -21.86
N SER A 2 3.31 7.38 -20.64
CA SER A 2 2.64 6.11 -20.32
C SER A 2 1.13 6.32 -20.26
N THR A 3 0.38 5.25 -20.07
CA THR A 3 -1.04 5.29 -19.68
C THR A 3 -1.20 4.71 -18.29
N LEU A 4 -2.09 5.29 -17.48
CA LEU A 4 -2.48 4.72 -16.19
C LEU A 4 -3.14 3.36 -16.42
N ARG A 5 -2.46 2.29 -16.03
CA ARG A 5 -2.87 0.90 -16.26
C ARG A 5 -3.26 0.17 -14.98
N GLN A 6 -2.73 0.63 -13.86
CA GLN A 6 -2.83 -0.04 -12.59
C GLN A 6 -2.85 0.96 -11.44
N ILE A 7 -3.71 0.69 -10.46
CA ILE A 7 -3.75 1.39 -9.18
C ILE A 7 -3.72 0.32 -8.10
N TRP A 8 -2.86 0.46 -7.09
CA TRP A 8 -2.80 -0.49 -5.98
C TRP A 8 -2.37 0.18 -4.67
N VAL A 9 -2.78 -0.39 -3.54
CA VAL A 9 -2.28 -0.03 -2.20
C VAL A 9 -0.92 -0.69 -1.99
N ASP A 10 0.00 -0.10 -1.22
CA ASP A 10 1.24 -0.78 -0.81
C ASP A 10 1.21 -1.05 0.71
N PRO A 11 1.41 -2.30 1.16
CA PRO A 11 1.60 -3.49 0.35
C PRO A 11 0.30 -3.91 -0.37
N GLY A 12 0.40 -4.28 -1.66
CA GLY A 12 -0.76 -4.71 -2.47
C GLY A 12 -1.36 -6.05 -2.07
N MET A 13 -0.68 -6.73 -1.15
CA MET A 13 -1.05 -8.01 -0.59
C MET A 13 -0.20 -8.25 0.64
N GLY A 14 -0.76 -8.92 1.63
CA GLY A 14 0.00 -9.40 2.77
C GLY A 14 -0.36 -10.80 3.18
N PHE A 15 0.09 -11.17 4.36
CA PHE A 15 0.05 -12.53 4.86
C PHE A 15 -1.33 -12.89 5.44
N PRO A 16 -1.80 -14.13 5.25
CA PRO A 16 -3.10 -14.58 5.78
C PRO A 16 -3.10 -14.69 7.31
N ASP A 17 -1.93 -14.98 7.88
CA ASP A 17 -1.71 -15.35 9.28
C ASP A 17 -1.12 -14.21 10.13
N ARG A 18 -0.91 -13.02 9.55
CA ARG A 18 -0.42 -11.83 10.25
C ARG A 18 -0.86 -10.53 9.54
N PRO A 19 -0.81 -9.38 10.24
CA PRO A 19 -1.16 -8.09 9.65
C PRO A 19 -0.32 -7.72 8.41
N TRP A 20 -0.93 -6.97 7.50
CA TRP A 20 -0.29 -6.41 6.30
C TRP A 20 0.47 -5.12 6.61
N GLY A 21 -0.05 -4.31 7.53
CA GLY A 21 0.62 -3.13 8.09
C GLY A 21 1.09 -3.36 9.52
N GLU A 22 1.80 -2.40 10.08
CA GLU A 22 2.27 -2.46 11.47
C GLU A 22 1.13 -2.19 12.45
N HIS A 23 0.17 -1.35 12.05
CA HIS A 23 -1.00 -1.00 12.85
C HIS A 23 -2.31 -1.65 12.33
N PRO A 24 -3.27 -2.02 13.20
CA PRO A 24 -4.56 -2.58 12.77
C PRO A 24 -5.34 -1.71 11.78
N ASP A 25 -5.26 -0.38 11.92
CA ASP A 25 -5.91 0.56 11.00
C ASP A 25 -5.33 0.47 9.58
N GLU A 26 -4.02 0.30 9.46
CA GLU A 26 -3.32 0.13 8.18
C GLU A 26 -3.70 -1.19 7.53
N ASP A 27 -3.69 -2.29 8.30
CA ASP A 27 -4.09 -3.62 7.84
C ASP A 27 -5.54 -3.61 7.32
N ALA A 28 -6.46 -3.04 8.10
CA ALA A 28 -7.87 -2.95 7.71
C ALA A 28 -8.05 -2.12 6.45
N PHE A 29 -7.37 -0.96 6.34
CA PHE A 29 -7.41 -0.11 5.16
C PHE A 29 -6.88 -0.85 3.92
N ALA A 30 -5.71 -1.48 4.01
CA ALA A 30 -5.07 -2.18 2.91
C ALA A 30 -5.91 -3.37 2.41
N ARG A 31 -6.53 -4.13 3.32
CA ARG A 31 -7.44 -5.23 2.94
C ARG A 31 -8.65 -4.72 2.15
N SER A 32 -9.31 -3.67 2.62
CA SER A 32 -10.45 -3.09 1.91
C SER A 32 -10.05 -2.40 0.60
N ALA A 33 -8.81 -1.93 0.49
CA ALA A 33 -8.31 -1.25 -0.70
C ALA A 33 -8.31 -2.11 -1.95
N ASN A 34 -7.99 -3.41 -1.84
CA ASN A 34 -7.86 -4.27 -3.01
C ASN A 34 -9.11 -4.29 -3.91
N ALA A 35 -10.32 -4.47 -3.34
CA ALA A 35 -11.55 -4.54 -4.13
C ALA A 35 -11.82 -3.21 -4.87
N VAL A 36 -11.71 -2.11 -4.13
CA VAL A 36 -11.97 -0.76 -4.65
C VAL A 36 -10.96 -0.38 -5.74
N PHE A 37 -9.69 -0.71 -5.54
CA PHE A 37 -8.62 -0.35 -6.46
C PHE A 37 -8.71 -1.14 -7.77
N GLU A 38 -9.13 -2.40 -7.74
CA GLU A 38 -9.42 -3.17 -8.96
C GLU A 38 -10.61 -2.60 -9.73
N LEU A 39 -11.71 -2.25 -9.04
CA LEU A 39 -12.86 -1.59 -9.67
C LEU A 39 -12.47 -0.26 -10.32
N TYR A 40 -11.71 0.57 -9.61
CA TYR A 40 -11.23 1.84 -10.16
C TYR A 40 -10.30 1.62 -11.35
N THR A 41 -9.39 0.62 -11.25
CA THR A 41 -8.46 0.23 -12.32
C THR A 41 -9.21 -0.24 -13.58
N GLU A 42 -10.29 -1.02 -13.42
CA GLU A 42 -11.12 -1.50 -14.53
C GLU A 42 -11.68 -0.34 -15.36
N ALA A 43 -12.12 0.73 -14.70
CA ALA A 43 -12.70 1.89 -15.36
C ALA A 43 -11.66 2.86 -15.96
N VAL A 44 -10.51 3.09 -15.31
CA VAL A 44 -9.49 4.02 -15.84
C VAL A 44 -8.70 3.45 -17.01
N ARG A 45 -8.49 2.13 -17.06
CA ARG A 45 -7.69 1.48 -18.10
C ARG A 45 -8.18 1.78 -19.54
N PRO A 46 -9.48 1.66 -19.86
CA PRO A 46 -9.98 2.01 -21.20
C PRO A 46 -9.90 3.52 -21.50
N ALA A 47 -9.90 4.38 -20.48
CA ALA A 47 -9.79 5.83 -20.65
C ALA A 47 -8.38 6.27 -21.11
N LYS A 48 -7.35 5.42 -20.94
CA LYS A 48 -5.97 5.68 -21.40
C LYS A 48 -5.44 7.05 -20.94
N ILE A 49 -5.73 7.41 -19.69
CA ILE A 49 -5.24 8.64 -19.04
C ILE A 49 -3.72 8.70 -19.19
N GLN A 50 -3.22 9.79 -19.78
CA GLN A 50 -1.79 9.97 -20.01
C GLN A 50 -1.10 10.31 -18.71
N THR A 51 -0.06 9.54 -18.37
CA THR A 51 0.66 9.68 -17.10
C THR A 51 2.16 9.58 -17.32
N ARG A 52 2.94 9.98 -16.32
CA ARG A 52 4.39 9.76 -16.33
C ARG A 52 4.68 8.27 -16.16
N HIS A 53 3.96 7.63 -15.25
CA HIS A 53 4.10 6.22 -14.90
C HIS A 53 2.79 5.45 -15.07
N SER A 54 2.87 4.17 -15.45
CA SER A 54 1.67 3.35 -15.65
C SER A 54 0.93 2.94 -14.37
N GLU A 55 1.49 3.30 -13.21
CA GLU A 55 1.02 2.85 -11.91
C GLU A 55 0.79 4.05 -11.00
N LEU A 56 -0.30 4.01 -10.22
CA LEU A 56 -0.51 4.85 -9.04
C LEU A 56 -0.48 3.94 -7.80
N ARG A 57 0.38 4.27 -6.83
CA ARG A 57 0.47 3.57 -5.55
C ARG A 57 -0.02 4.44 -4.42
N ILE A 58 -0.81 3.84 -3.53
CA ILE A 58 -1.25 4.49 -2.30
C ILE A 58 -0.61 3.75 -1.12
N VAL A 59 0.22 4.46 -0.35
CA VAL A 59 0.79 3.94 0.91
C VAL A 59 -0.02 4.51 2.07
N ALA A 60 -0.41 3.68 3.02
CA ALA A 60 -1.11 4.13 4.21
C ALA A 60 -0.27 3.88 5.46
N TRP A 61 -0.35 4.79 6.41
CA TRP A 61 0.20 4.64 7.75
C TRP A 61 -0.76 5.22 8.79
N HIS A 62 -0.70 4.67 10.00
CA HIS A 62 -1.43 5.17 11.14
C HIS A 62 -0.78 6.46 11.68
N ASP A 63 -1.62 7.43 12.04
CA ASP A 63 -1.24 8.69 12.64
C ASP A 63 -2.19 8.97 13.82
N GLY A 64 -1.72 8.64 15.03
CA GLY A 64 -2.52 8.68 16.26
C GLY A 64 -2.94 10.08 16.70
N ASP A 65 -2.33 11.12 16.14
CA ASP A 65 -2.57 12.52 16.53
C ASP A 65 -3.63 13.20 15.65
N ARG A 66 -4.24 12.48 14.70
CA ARG A 66 -5.22 13.02 13.75
C ARG A 66 -6.65 12.61 14.06
N ASP A 67 -7.59 13.48 13.66
CA ASP A 67 -9.03 13.23 13.62
C ASP A 67 -9.57 13.06 12.18
N ASP A 68 -8.79 13.47 11.17
CA ASP A 68 -9.08 13.37 9.74
C ASP A 68 -8.07 12.47 9.00
N VAL A 69 -8.51 11.95 7.85
CA VAL A 69 -7.61 11.28 6.90
C VAL A 69 -6.88 12.33 6.07
N LEU A 70 -5.56 12.31 6.09
CA LEU A 70 -4.73 13.17 5.25
C LEU A 70 -4.17 12.39 4.07
N VAL A 71 -4.55 12.80 2.87
CA VAL A 71 -3.98 12.33 1.61
C VAL A 71 -2.93 13.31 1.15
N THR A 72 -1.73 12.83 0.90
CA THR A 72 -0.61 13.60 0.35
C THR A 72 -0.22 13.01 -0.98
N VAL A 73 -0.23 13.80 -2.04
CA VAL A 73 0.24 13.34 -3.36
C VAL A 73 1.61 13.91 -3.68
N HIS A 74 2.40 13.12 -4.40
CA HIS A 74 3.80 13.44 -4.70
C HIS A 74 4.03 13.52 -6.23
N PRO A 75 3.59 14.61 -6.89
CA PRO A 75 3.77 14.78 -8.33
C PRO A 75 5.25 14.86 -8.76
N GLU A 76 6.17 15.15 -7.86
CA GLU A 76 7.60 15.27 -8.15
C GLU A 76 8.36 13.94 -8.07
N LEU A 77 7.85 12.95 -7.32
CA LEU A 77 8.57 11.69 -7.10
C LEU A 77 8.85 10.97 -8.44
N VAL A 78 10.05 10.39 -8.52
CA VAL A 78 10.59 9.77 -9.74
C VAL A 78 10.59 8.24 -9.63
N GLU A 79 9.90 7.67 -8.64
CA GLU A 79 9.99 6.26 -8.24
C GLU A 79 9.30 5.27 -9.20
N GLY A 80 9.31 5.50 -10.51
CA GLY A 80 8.73 4.55 -11.46
C GLY A 80 7.21 4.37 -11.39
N PHE A 81 6.54 5.02 -10.43
CA PHE A 81 5.09 5.10 -10.21
C PHE A 81 4.69 6.51 -9.77
N GLU A 82 3.43 6.87 -9.97
CA GLU A 82 2.81 8.01 -9.27
C GLU A 82 2.48 7.56 -7.85
N MET A 83 2.58 8.45 -6.87
CA MET A 83 2.45 8.08 -5.45
C MET A 83 1.50 9.01 -4.70
N GLY A 84 0.61 8.38 -3.93
CA GLY A 84 -0.15 8.99 -2.86
C GLY A 84 0.20 8.33 -1.52
N VAL A 85 0.11 9.11 -0.48
CA VAL A 85 0.42 8.77 0.89
C VAL A 85 -0.80 9.11 1.73
N VAL A 86 -1.18 8.24 2.66
CA VAL A 86 -2.38 8.39 3.47
C VAL A 86 -2.01 8.26 4.93
N SER A 87 -2.27 9.31 5.71
CA SER A 87 -2.18 9.28 7.17
C SER A 87 -3.59 9.01 7.72
N LEU A 88 -3.73 7.87 8.40
CA LEU A 88 -5.01 7.36 8.92
C LEU A 88 -5.17 7.73 10.39
N PRO A 89 -6.29 8.36 10.79
CA PRO A 89 -6.58 8.59 12.21
C PRO A 89 -6.91 7.25 12.91
N PRO A 90 -6.93 7.20 14.25
CA PRO A 90 -7.38 6.03 14.98
C PRO A 90 -8.81 5.59 14.60
N GLY A 91 -9.04 4.28 14.56
CA GLY A 91 -10.38 3.70 14.51
C GLY A 91 -10.84 3.20 13.13
N ILE A 92 -9.99 3.27 12.11
CA ILE A 92 -10.29 2.71 10.77
C ILE A 92 -10.57 1.21 10.83
N ALA A 93 -9.86 0.47 11.69
CA ALA A 93 -10.09 -0.96 11.92
C ALA A 93 -11.47 -1.26 12.51
N GLY A 94 -12.06 -0.30 13.23
CA GLY A 94 -13.40 -0.39 13.80
C GLY A 94 -14.52 -0.11 12.80
N LEU A 95 -14.21 0.42 11.61
CA LEU A 95 -15.21 0.63 10.57
C LEU A 95 -15.74 -0.70 10.05
N THR A 96 -17.03 -0.71 9.68
CA THR A 96 -17.60 -1.83 8.95
C THR A 96 -16.87 -2.01 7.63
N PRO A 97 -16.86 -3.23 7.04
CA PRO A 97 -16.28 -3.44 5.71
C PRO A 97 -16.76 -2.41 4.68
N GLN A 98 -18.04 -2.04 4.72
CA GLN A 98 -18.67 -1.14 3.74
C GLN A 98 -18.16 0.27 3.90
N SER A 99 -18.26 0.84 5.11
CA SER A 99 -17.78 2.19 5.40
C SER A 99 -16.26 2.31 5.16
N ARG A 100 -15.51 1.24 5.41
CA ARG A 100 -14.08 1.21 5.11
C ARG A 100 -13.79 1.20 3.61
N ALA A 101 -14.55 0.44 2.82
CA ALA A 101 -14.44 0.47 1.36
C ALA A 101 -14.85 1.83 0.77
N GLU A 102 -15.87 2.49 1.33
CA GLU A 102 -16.28 3.84 0.96
C GLU A 102 -15.16 4.84 1.24
N LEU A 103 -14.59 4.81 2.45
CA LEU A 103 -13.45 5.64 2.82
C LEU A 103 -12.28 5.45 1.85
N VAL A 104 -11.93 4.20 1.54
CA VAL A 104 -10.87 3.85 0.58
C VAL A 104 -11.15 4.46 -0.80
N LEU A 105 -12.38 4.38 -1.31
CA LEU A 105 -12.75 4.95 -2.59
C LEU A 105 -12.57 6.46 -2.60
N GLU A 106 -13.05 7.13 -1.56
CA GLU A 106 -12.91 8.58 -1.45
C GLU A 106 -11.43 8.99 -1.35
N VAL A 107 -10.62 8.28 -0.56
CA VAL A 107 -9.16 8.50 -0.47
C VAL A 107 -8.48 8.33 -1.82
N LEU A 108 -8.76 7.23 -2.53
CA LEU A 108 -8.18 6.97 -3.85
C LEU A 108 -8.60 8.04 -4.86
N HIS A 109 -9.88 8.35 -4.94
CA HIS A 109 -10.39 9.33 -5.89
C HIS A 109 -9.84 10.73 -5.61
N ALA A 110 -9.73 11.10 -4.33
CA ALA A 110 -9.19 12.38 -3.92
C ALA A 110 -7.68 12.49 -4.25
N ALA A 111 -6.90 11.42 -4.04
CA ALA A 111 -5.51 11.34 -4.48
C ALA A 111 -5.37 11.45 -6.01
N ALA A 112 -6.13 10.64 -6.75
CA ALA A 112 -6.07 10.59 -8.21
C ALA A 112 -6.51 11.92 -8.84
N SER A 113 -7.56 12.56 -8.31
CA SER A 113 -8.04 13.86 -8.78
C SER A 113 -7.04 14.96 -8.52
N ARG A 114 -6.38 14.95 -7.34
CA ARG A 114 -5.33 15.94 -7.05
C ARG A 114 -4.12 15.80 -7.96
N LEU A 115 -3.62 14.58 -8.15
CA LEU A 115 -2.60 14.30 -9.16
C LEU A 115 -3.07 14.71 -10.55
N GLY A 116 -4.32 14.44 -10.88
CA GLY A 116 -4.92 14.82 -12.15
C GLY A 116 -4.94 16.32 -12.40
N GLN A 117 -5.25 17.12 -11.39
CA GLN A 117 -5.18 18.59 -11.48
C GLN A 117 -3.75 19.07 -11.77
N ASP A 118 -2.76 18.52 -11.08
CA ASP A 118 -1.35 18.93 -11.24
C ASP A 118 -0.76 18.48 -12.59
N ARG A 119 -1.27 17.37 -13.15
CA ARG A 119 -0.74 16.72 -14.35
C ARG A 119 -1.57 16.96 -15.61
N GLY A 120 -2.76 17.55 -15.47
CA GLY A 120 -3.74 17.65 -16.55
C GLY A 120 -4.34 16.31 -16.97
N TRP A 121 -4.60 15.40 -16.01
CA TRP A 121 -5.37 14.19 -16.31
C TRP A 121 -6.83 14.54 -16.59
N ASP A 122 -7.50 13.65 -17.34
CA ASP A 122 -8.92 13.79 -17.62
C ASP A 122 -9.74 13.52 -16.34
N GLN A 123 -10.20 14.59 -15.68
CA GLN A 123 -11.02 14.51 -14.48
C GLN A 123 -12.32 13.73 -14.72
N SER A 124 -12.94 13.86 -15.91
CA SER A 124 -14.19 13.15 -16.20
C SER A 124 -14.00 11.64 -16.24
N ALA A 125 -12.82 11.17 -16.66
CA ALA A 125 -12.46 9.75 -16.59
C ALA A 125 -12.28 9.26 -15.14
N LEU A 126 -11.73 10.10 -14.26
CA LEU A 126 -11.61 9.79 -12.82
C LEU A 126 -12.97 9.75 -12.13
N ASP A 127 -13.85 10.70 -12.44
CA ASP A 127 -15.23 10.74 -11.93
C ASP A 127 -16.02 9.52 -12.39
N ALA A 128 -15.87 9.13 -13.66
CA ALA A 128 -16.48 7.91 -14.20
C ALA A 128 -15.96 6.64 -13.51
N ALA A 129 -14.67 6.60 -13.16
CA ALA A 129 -14.09 5.47 -12.41
C ALA A 129 -14.64 5.38 -10.98
N ARG A 130 -14.81 6.52 -10.29
CA ARG A 130 -15.49 6.57 -9.00
C ARG A 130 -16.93 6.09 -9.09
N ALA A 131 -17.68 6.59 -10.08
CA ALA A 131 -19.07 6.18 -10.31
C ALA A 131 -19.20 4.68 -10.62
N HIS A 132 -18.25 4.12 -11.38
CA HIS A 132 -18.21 2.69 -11.66
C HIS A 132 -18.04 1.85 -10.38
N ALA A 133 -17.11 2.23 -9.49
CA ALA A 133 -16.91 1.53 -8.22
C ALA A 133 -18.16 1.59 -7.33
N LEU A 134 -18.82 2.76 -7.23
CA LEU A 134 -20.08 2.92 -6.49
C LEU A 134 -21.21 2.07 -7.09
N ALA A 135 -21.34 2.04 -8.42
CA ALA A 135 -22.36 1.24 -9.10
C ALA A 135 -22.17 -0.27 -8.88
N ALA A 136 -20.92 -0.71 -8.68
CA ALA A 136 -20.60 -2.09 -8.32
C ALA A 136 -20.80 -2.39 -6.81
N GLY A 137 -21.28 -1.42 -6.02
CA GLY A 137 -21.41 -1.55 -4.57
C GLY A 137 -20.07 -1.75 -3.86
N LEU A 138 -18.96 -1.34 -4.48
CA LEU A 138 -17.59 -1.57 -3.98
C LEU A 138 -17.21 -3.06 -3.89
N HIS A 139 -17.97 -3.95 -4.51
CA HIS A 139 -17.66 -5.37 -4.61
C HIS A 139 -16.97 -5.66 -5.92
N PHE A 140 -15.70 -6.02 -5.86
CA PHE A 140 -15.03 -6.52 -7.04
C PHE A 140 -15.53 -7.95 -7.34
N ARG A 141 -16.22 -8.12 -8.47
CA ARG A 141 -16.56 -9.42 -9.04
C ARG A 141 -16.41 -9.36 -10.54
N ARG A 142 -15.71 -10.34 -11.11
CA ARG A 142 -15.44 -10.37 -12.55
C ARG A 142 -15.46 -11.79 -13.09
N THR A 143 -15.98 -11.91 -14.31
CA THR A 143 -15.90 -13.14 -15.09
C THR A 143 -14.73 -13.04 -16.07
N GLY A 144 -13.84 -14.03 -16.06
CA GLY A 144 -12.71 -14.10 -16.98
C GLY A 144 -13.06 -14.73 -18.32
N PRO A 145 -12.07 -14.82 -19.24
CA PRO A 145 -12.30 -15.37 -20.56
C PRO A 145 -12.63 -16.87 -20.49
N ALA A 146 -13.74 -17.26 -21.12
CA ALA A 146 -14.16 -18.64 -21.20
C ALA A 146 -13.27 -19.47 -22.15
N ARG A 147 -13.11 -20.77 -21.85
CA ARG A 147 -12.34 -21.75 -22.63
C ARG A 147 -13.19 -22.96 -22.98
N THR A 148 -13.25 -23.30 -24.26
CA THR A 148 -14.02 -24.44 -24.76
C THR A 148 -13.20 -25.72 -24.71
N SER A 149 -13.81 -26.85 -24.33
CA SER A 149 -13.17 -28.17 -24.31
C SER A 149 -12.75 -28.62 -25.71
N PRO A 150 -11.76 -29.53 -25.86
CA PRO A 150 -11.31 -30.02 -27.17
C PRO A 150 -12.42 -30.63 -28.04
N ASP A 151 -13.40 -31.30 -27.43
CA ASP A 151 -14.56 -31.88 -28.12
C ASP A 151 -15.75 -30.90 -28.25
N ARG A 152 -15.57 -29.66 -27.78
CA ARG A 152 -16.54 -28.56 -27.81
C ARG A 152 -17.86 -28.84 -27.07
N ARG A 153 -17.89 -29.83 -26.18
CA ARG A 153 -19.07 -30.16 -25.37
C ARG A 153 -19.20 -29.28 -24.13
N HIS A 154 -18.09 -28.72 -23.64
CA HIS A 154 -18.06 -27.97 -22.41
C HIS A 154 -17.36 -26.61 -22.60
N VAL A 155 -17.70 -25.67 -21.71
CA VAL A 155 -17.07 -24.37 -21.59
C VAL A 155 -16.70 -24.18 -20.11
N ALA A 156 -15.44 -23.90 -19.85
CA ALA A 156 -14.94 -23.53 -18.53
C ALA A 156 -14.79 -22.01 -18.45
N GLU A 157 -15.28 -21.40 -17.37
CA GLU A 157 -15.30 -19.95 -17.17
C GLU A 157 -14.88 -19.63 -15.72
N PRO A 158 -13.78 -18.89 -15.51
CA PRO A 158 -13.37 -18.51 -14.18
C PRO A 158 -14.16 -17.29 -13.71
N THR A 159 -14.65 -17.32 -12.47
CA THR A 159 -15.26 -16.17 -11.81
C THR A 159 -14.40 -15.79 -10.61
N TYR A 160 -14.11 -14.50 -10.49
CA TYR A 160 -13.24 -13.91 -9.49
C TYR A 160 -14.03 -12.97 -8.58
N ALA A 161 -13.63 -12.89 -7.31
CA ALA A 161 -14.11 -11.85 -6.40
C ALA A 161 -13.05 -11.49 -5.36
N ILE A 162 -13.01 -10.24 -4.89
CA ILE A 162 -12.25 -9.83 -3.71
C ILE A 162 -13.20 -9.68 -2.53
N TYR A 163 -12.79 -10.19 -1.37
CA TYR A 163 -13.56 -10.15 -0.14
C TYR A 163 -13.01 -9.10 0.83
N PRO A 164 -13.76 -8.73 1.88
CA PRO A 164 -13.33 -7.76 2.89
C PRO A 164 -12.01 -8.08 3.60
N ASP A 165 -11.57 -9.33 3.56
CA ASP A 165 -10.29 -9.77 4.11
C ASP A 165 -9.09 -9.41 3.21
N GLY A 166 -9.35 -8.77 2.07
CA GLY A 166 -8.37 -8.33 1.08
C GLY A 166 -7.94 -9.40 0.09
N TYR A 167 -8.42 -10.64 0.23
CA TYR A 167 -8.02 -11.74 -0.61
C TYR A 167 -8.96 -11.95 -1.79
N GLY A 168 -8.32 -12.19 -2.93
CA GLY A 168 -9.02 -12.68 -4.10
C GLY A 168 -9.41 -14.13 -3.93
N ARG A 169 -10.55 -14.48 -4.49
CA ARG A 169 -11.04 -15.85 -4.59
C ARG A 169 -11.51 -16.13 -6.01
N VAL A 170 -11.30 -17.35 -6.46
CA VAL A 170 -11.69 -17.81 -7.80
C VAL A 170 -12.34 -19.18 -7.75
N VAL A 171 -13.35 -19.35 -8.59
CA VAL A 171 -13.94 -20.66 -8.92
C VAL A 171 -14.02 -20.78 -10.44
N VAL A 172 -13.91 -22.00 -10.97
CA VAL A 172 -14.14 -22.30 -12.38
C VAL A 172 -15.49 -22.98 -12.52
N HIS A 173 -16.41 -22.34 -13.22
CA HIS A 173 -17.66 -22.96 -13.62
C HIS A 173 -17.46 -23.71 -14.93
N VAL A 174 -17.81 -25.00 -14.96
CA VAL A 174 -17.84 -25.79 -16.19
C VAL A 174 -19.29 -25.97 -16.59
N ARG A 175 -19.65 -25.45 -17.76
CA ARG A 175 -20.98 -25.54 -18.33
C ARG A 175 -21.00 -26.46 -19.53
N ARG A 176 -22.10 -27.20 -19.71
CA ARG A 176 -22.37 -27.96 -20.93
C ARG A 176 -22.85 -27.00 -22.02
N ARG A 177 -22.32 -27.12 -23.23
CA ARG A 177 -22.58 -26.18 -24.32
C ARG A 177 -23.99 -26.28 -24.91
N SER A 178 -24.62 -27.46 -24.85
CA SER A 178 -25.92 -27.72 -25.47
C SER A 178 -27.07 -26.98 -24.79
N ASP A 179 -27.00 -26.83 -23.47
CA ASP A 179 -28.07 -26.31 -22.62
C ASP A 179 -27.58 -25.24 -21.62
N ASN A 180 -26.29 -24.90 -21.65
CA ASN A 180 -25.62 -23.99 -20.72
C ASN A 180 -25.71 -24.42 -19.23
N ALA A 181 -26.05 -25.68 -18.95
CA ALA A 181 -26.16 -26.17 -17.58
C ALA A 181 -24.77 -26.26 -16.93
N VAL A 182 -24.63 -25.75 -15.71
CA VAL A 182 -23.42 -25.95 -14.90
C VAL A 182 -23.34 -27.43 -14.53
N VAL A 183 -22.29 -28.12 -14.99
CA VAL A 183 -22.07 -29.55 -14.75
C VAL A 183 -20.99 -29.80 -13.68
N ALA A 184 -20.12 -28.82 -13.43
CA ALA A 184 -19.16 -28.85 -12.35
C ALA A 184 -18.75 -27.42 -11.94
N VAL A 185 -18.31 -27.28 -10.70
CA VAL A 185 -17.67 -26.07 -10.17
C VAL A 185 -16.39 -26.52 -9.50
N SER A 186 -15.30 -25.77 -9.67
CA SER A 186 -14.04 -26.09 -8.98
C SER A 186 -14.13 -25.83 -7.48
N PRO A 187 -13.25 -26.44 -6.66
CA PRO A 187 -12.98 -25.96 -5.32
C PRO A 187 -12.63 -24.47 -5.35
N LEU A 188 -12.99 -23.78 -4.28
CA LEU A 188 -12.62 -22.39 -4.07
C LEU A 188 -11.10 -22.28 -3.90
N ALA A 189 -10.47 -21.44 -4.71
CA ALA A 189 -9.06 -21.12 -4.57
C ALA A 189 -8.86 -19.66 -4.18
N ALA A 190 -7.97 -19.43 -3.23
CA ALA A 190 -7.53 -18.10 -2.84
C ALA A 190 -6.40 -17.65 -3.78
N VAL A 191 -6.46 -16.37 -4.18
CA VAL A 191 -5.49 -15.76 -5.09
C VAL A 191 -5.08 -14.39 -4.55
N GLY A 192 -3.79 -14.11 -4.62
CA GLY A 192 -3.22 -12.89 -4.13
C GLY A 192 -3.31 -11.75 -5.15
N GLY A 193 -4.19 -10.77 -4.94
CA GLY A 193 -4.36 -9.57 -5.78
C GLY A 193 -4.75 -9.87 -7.24
N PHE A 194 -5.51 -9.00 -7.91
CA PHE A 194 -6.02 -9.31 -9.26
C PHE A 194 -5.35 -8.57 -10.41
N THR A 195 -4.52 -7.57 -10.12
CA THR A 195 -3.84 -6.76 -11.14
C THR A 195 -3.01 -7.57 -12.15
N ARG A 196 -2.60 -8.81 -11.82
CA ARG A 196 -1.97 -9.78 -12.76
C ARG A 196 -2.65 -11.15 -12.84
N ALA A 197 -3.62 -11.45 -11.97
CA ALA A 197 -4.26 -12.77 -11.94
C ALA A 197 -5.34 -12.96 -13.03
N PHE A 198 -5.64 -11.96 -13.86
CA PHE A 198 -6.47 -12.21 -15.05
C PHE A 198 -5.71 -12.89 -16.20
N ASP A 199 -4.38 -12.91 -16.13
CA ASP A 199 -3.52 -13.67 -17.03
C ASP A 199 -3.32 -15.12 -16.53
N CYS A 200 -4.15 -15.58 -15.59
CA CYS A 200 -4.16 -16.98 -15.16
C CYS A 200 -4.40 -17.92 -16.34
N GLU A 201 -3.66 -19.03 -16.34
CA GLU A 201 -3.74 -20.03 -17.41
C GLU A 201 -4.91 -21.00 -17.13
N LEU A 202 -6.10 -20.67 -17.64
CA LEU A 202 -7.19 -21.63 -17.74
C LEU A 202 -7.00 -22.47 -19.00
N ARG A 203 -6.84 -23.78 -18.84
CA ARG A 203 -6.59 -24.70 -19.95
C ARG A 203 -7.28 -26.05 -19.77
N TRP A 204 -7.75 -26.60 -20.88
CA TRP A 204 -8.22 -27.99 -20.93
C TRP A 204 -7.02 -28.92 -21.14
N ARG A 205 -6.84 -29.90 -20.25
CA ARG A 205 -5.84 -30.97 -20.38
C ARG A 205 -6.37 -32.16 -21.17
N SER A 206 -7.68 -32.37 -21.11
CA SER A 206 -8.38 -33.40 -21.88
C SER A 206 -9.79 -32.90 -22.23
N ARG A 207 -10.66 -33.79 -22.73
CA ARG A 207 -12.08 -33.49 -22.98
C ARG A 207 -12.89 -33.30 -21.68
N THR A 208 -12.38 -33.84 -20.57
CA THR A 208 -13.06 -33.86 -19.27
C THR A 208 -12.29 -33.15 -18.16
N VAL A 209 -11.00 -32.84 -18.38
CA VAL A 209 -10.15 -32.23 -17.36
C VAL A 209 -9.81 -30.80 -17.74
N VAL A 210 -10.17 -29.86 -16.87
CA VAL A 210 -9.74 -28.46 -16.94
C VAL A 210 -8.87 -28.14 -15.72
N GLU A 211 -7.81 -27.39 -15.97
CA GLU A 211 -6.92 -26.85 -14.95
C GLU A 211 -6.92 -25.33 -15.00
N PHE A 212 -6.92 -24.73 -13.83
CA PHE A 212 -6.71 -23.31 -13.62
C PHE A 212 -5.45 -23.13 -12.80
N GLN A 213 -4.45 -22.44 -13.36
CA GLN A 213 -3.24 -22.08 -12.66
C GLN A 213 -3.37 -20.65 -12.13
N PRO A 214 -3.46 -20.44 -10.80
CA PRO A 214 -3.34 -19.10 -10.23
C PRO A 214 -2.02 -18.46 -10.65
N GLY A 215 -2.06 -17.17 -10.98
CA GLY A 215 -0.88 -16.39 -11.35
C GLY A 215 0.14 -16.35 -10.21
N SER A 216 1.40 -16.03 -10.54
CA SER A 216 2.46 -15.86 -9.56
C SER A 216 2.16 -14.69 -8.61
N GLY A 217 2.07 -14.97 -7.32
CA GLY A 217 1.81 -14.08 -6.18
C GLY A 217 1.82 -14.92 -4.89
N LEU A 218 1.60 -14.34 -3.69
CA LEU A 218 1.39 -15.18 -2.50
C LEU A 218 0.13 -16.01 -2.74
N ALA A 219 0.31 -17.29 -3.00
CA ALA A 219 -0.77 -18.22 -3.04
C ALA A 219 -1.06 -18.70 -1.62
N ILE A 220 -2.33 -18.68 -1.28
CA ILE A 220 -2.80 -19.18 0.01
C ILE A 220 -3.30 -20.59 -0.27
N SER A 221 -2.62 -21.56 0.33
CA SER A 221 -3.10 -22.95 0.33
C SER A 221 -4.56 -22.98 0.84
N PRO A 222 -5.39 -23.95 0.41
CA PRO A 222 -6.68 -24.23 1.04
C PRO A 222 -6.59 -24.38 2.57
N THR A 223 -5.42 -24.75 3.11
CA THR A 223 -5.12 -24.86 4.55
C THR A 223 -4.75 -23.53 5.22
N GLY A 224 -4.82 -22.39 4.52
CA GLY A 224 -4.39 -21.08 5.01
C GLY A 224 -2.87 -20.88 5.06
N THR A 225 -2.09 -21.86 4.59
CA THR A 225 -0.62 -21.78 4.60
C THR A 225 -0.13 -20.95 3.42
N THR A 226 0.72 -19.97 3.71
CA THR A 226 1.36 -19.13 2.69
C THR A 226 2.44 -19.93 1.98
N VAL A 227 2.36 -20.05 0.66
CA VAL A 227 3.49 -20.52 -0.16
C VAL A 227 4.36 -19.30 -0.48
N GLN A 228 5.45 -19.12 0.27
CA GLN A 228 6.40 -18.02 0.06
C GLN A 228 7.48 -18.46 -0.94
N GLY A 229 7.53 -17.85 -2.13
CA GLY A 229 8.60 -18.07 -3.10
C GLY A 229 8.11 -18.15 -4.54
N ASN A 230 8.97 -18.64 -5.44
CA ASN A 230 8.63 -18.95 -6.83
C ASN A 230 7.77 -20.20 -6.97
N ASP A 231 7.43 -20.86 -5.86
CA ASP A 231 6.59 -22.05 -5.84
C ASP A 231 5.17 -21.64 -6.21
N ARG A 232 4.75 -22.10 -7.39
CA ARG A 232 3.39 -21.90 -7.85
C ARG A 232 2.48 -22.81 -7.02
N PRO A 233 1.30 -22.32 -6.60
CA PRO A 233 0.31 -23.21 -6.03
C PRO A 233 -0.04 -24.31 -7.01
N ASP A 234 -0.44 -25.46 -6.49
CA ASP A 234 -1.00 -26.51 -7.32
C ASP A 234 -2.17 -25.97 -8.15
N PRO A 235 -2.27 -26.36 -9.43
CA PRO A 235 -3.37 -25.93 -10.27
C PRO A 235 -4.69 -26.47 -9.69
N VAL A 236 -5.71 -25.62 -9.70
CA VAL A 236 -7.07 -26.03 -9.39
C VAL A 236 -7.55 -26.91 -10.54
N ARG A 237 -7.87 -28.16 -10.25
CA ARG A 237 -8.28 -29.16 -11.23
C ARG A 237 -9.75 -29.51 -11.08
N VAL A 238 -10.46 -29.59 -12.19
CA VAL A 238 -11.81 -30.16 -12.28
C VAL A 238 -11.80 -31.28 -13.32
N ASP A 239 -12.14 -32.50 -12.89
CA ASP A 239 -12.27 -33.66 -13.74
C ASP A 239 -13.74 -34.08 -13.81
N LEU A 240 -14.38 -33.88 -14.96
CA LEU A 240 -15.81 -34.20 -15.16
C LEU A 240 -16.15 -35.68 -14.97
N GLY A 241 -15.15 -36.58 -14.94
CA GLY A 241 -15.31 -37.99 -14.61
C GLY A 241 -15.18 -38.32 -13.13
N ASP A 242 -14.72 -37.37 -12.30
CA ASP A 242 -14.48 -37.55 -10.87
C ASP A 242 -15.11 -36.42 -10.05
N PRO A 243 -16.34 -36.63 -9.52
CA PRO A 243 -17.03 -35.66 -8.67
C PRO A 243 -16.27 -35.27 -7.40
N ALA A 244 -15.29 -36.04 -6.95
CA ALA A 244 -14.47 -35.66 -5.79
C ALA A 244 -13.60 -34.43 -6.06
N THR A 245 -13.42 -34.06 -7.34
CA THR A 245 -12.74 -32.84 -7.75
C THR A 245 -13.65 -31.61 -7.77
N PHE A 246 -14.94 -31.74 -7.45
CA PHE A 246 -15.88 -30.63 -7.51
C PHE A 246 -15.90 -29.85 -6.18
N GLY A 247 -16.06 -28.53 -6.28
CA GLY A 247 -16.32 -27.65 -5.15
C GLY A 247 -17.82 -27.45 -4.90
N ASP A 248 -18.13 -26.40 -4.13
CA ASP A 248 -19.50 -26.01 -3.83
C ASP A 248 -20.24 -25.59 -5.13
N PRO A 249 -21.42 -26.18 -5.43
CA PRO A 249 -22.19 -25.84 -6.64
C PRO A 249 -22.70 -24.39 -6.65
N THR A 250 -22.80 -23.72 -5.50
CA THR A 250 -23.17 -22.31 -5.41
C THR A 250 -22.06 -21.38 -5.94
N GLY A 251 -20.83 -21.87 -6.05
CA GLY A 251 -19.69 -21.14 -6.58
C GLY A 251 -19.07 -20.19 -5.56
N LEU A 252 -18.84 -18.94 -5.97
CA LEU A 252 -18.34 -17.92 -5.06
C LEU A 252 -19.45 -17.49 -4.10
N PRO A 253 -19.22 -17.57 -2.78
CA PRO A 253 -20.11 -16.97 -1.80
C PRO A 253 -20.47 -15.52 -2.15
N ALA A 254 -21.68 -15.10 -1.80
CA ALA A 254 -22.01 -13.69 -1.86
C ALA A 254 -21.11 -12.94 -0.88
N VAL A 255 -20.58 -11.81 -1.30
CA VAL A 255 -19.82 -10.94 -0.40
C VAL A 255 -20.85 -10.16 0.42
N ALA A 256 -21.12 -10.60 1.64
CA ALA A 256 -22.01 -9.89 2.54
C ALA A 256 -21.27 -8.68 3.10
N TYR A 257 -21.66 -7.50 2.62
CA TYR A 257 -21.43 -6.27 3.34
C TYR A 257 -22.75 -5.96 4.02
N ASP A 258 -22.77 -6.02 5.35
CA ASP A 258 -23.92 -5.53 6.08
C ASP A 258 -24.02 -4.03 5.78
N ALA A 259 -25.16 -3.64 5.21
CA ALA A 259 -25.51 -2.24 5.01
C ALA A 259 -25.78 -1.65 6.39
N ASP A 260 -24.72 -1.33 7.14
CA ASP A 260 -24.85 -1.08 8.56
C ASP A 260 -24.79 0.41 8.93
N ALA A 261 -25.89 0.82 9.56
CA ALA A 261 -26.04 1.73 10.69
C ALA A 261 -25.08 2.94 10.83
N GLY A 262 -25.12 3.89 9.91
CA GLY A 262 -24.79 5.30 10.22
C GLY A 262 -23.38 5.58 10.75
N THR A 263 -22.41 4.70 10.48
CA THR A 263 -21.01 4.96 10.84
C THR A 263 -20.51 6.13 9.99
N THR A 264 -20.03 7.18 10.64
CA THR A 264 -19.50 8.37 9.95
C THR A 264 -18.07 8.10 9.54
N ILE A 265 -17.77 8.18 8.24
CA ILE A 265 -16.39 8.14 7.75
C ILE A 265 -15.65 9.42 8.17
N PRO A 266 -14.35 9.34 8.54
CA PRO A 266 -13.57 10.53 8.83
C PRO A 266 -13.54 11.50 7.65
N GLY A 267 -13.42 12.80 7.93
CA GLY A 267 -13.18 13.80 6.89
C GLY A 267 -11.87 13.50 6.15
N ILE A 268 -11.82 13.83 4.85
CA ILE A 268 -10.62 13.65 4.02
C ILE A 268 -10.08 15.01 3.62
N ARG A 269 -8.81 15.23 3.91
CA ARG A 269 -8.05 16.39 3.45
C ARG A 269 -7.01 15.94 2.44
N VAL A 270 -6.89 16.64 1.32
CA VAL A 270 -5.90 16.32 0.28
C VAL A 270 -4.95 17.49 0.11
N LEU A 271 -3.65 17.19 0.10
CA LEU A 271 -2.59 18.15 -0.15
C LEU A 271 -1.62 17.56 -1.18
N THR A 272 -0.97 18.44 -1.94
CA THR A 272 0.33 18.09 -2.53
C THR A 272 1.40 18.08 -1.46
N TYR A 273 2.52 17.42 -1.76
CA TYR A 273 3.67 17.47 -0.87
C TYR A 273 4.19 18.91 -0.65
N ALA A 274 4.07 19.79 -1.66
CA ALA A 274 4.43 21.21 -1.52
C ALA A 274 3.50 21.98 -0.54
N GLU A 275 2.21 21.65 -0.50
CA GLU A 275 1.22 22.31 0.37
C GLU A 275 1.28 21.86 1.82
N LYS A 276 1.98 20.77 2.15
CA LYS A 276 2.29 20.42 3.54
C LYS A 276 3.12 21.50 4.24
N GLY A 277 3.73 22.41 3.47
CA GLY A 277 4.63 23.43 3.99
C GLY A 277 5.95 22.82 4.42
N SER A 278 6.72 23.61 5.18
CA SER A 278 8.00 23.14 5.68
C SER A 278 7.84 22.07 6.74
N ARG A 279 8.58 20.97 6.62
CA ARG A 279 8.53 19.83 7.54
C ARG A 279 9.90 19.38 8.01
N LEU A 280 10.03 19.17 9.31
CA LEU A 280 11.16 18.47 9.94
C LEU A 280 10.74 17.03 10.24
N THR A 281 11.47 16.06 9.71
CA THR A 281 11.23 14.63 9.94
C THR A 281 12.49 13.96 10.49
N VAL A 282 12.35 13.17 11.54
CA VAL A 282 13.40 12.25 12.00
C VAL A 282 13.07 10.86 11.43
N LEU A 283 13.87 10.40 10.47
CA LEU A 283 13.70 9.10 9.80
C LEU A 283 14.25 7.93 10.62
N GLY A 284 15.01 8.22 11.68
CA GLY A 284 15.76 7.20 12.42
C GLY A 284 16.99 6.72 11.66
N GLY A 285 17.30 5.43 11.79
CA GLY A 285 18.45 4.82 11.13
C GLY A 285 18.85 3.46 11.69
N TRP A 286 19.93 2.90 11.15
CA TRP A 286 20.46 1.61 11.59
C TRP A 286 21.44 1.76 12.76
N HIS A 287 21.35 0.82 13.71
CA HIS A 287 22.30 0.66 14.82
C HIS A 287 23.14 -0.59 14.64
N ALA A 288 24.44 -0.38 14.46
CA ALA A 288 25.44 -1.42 14.53
C ALA A 288 25.56 -1.86 16.00
N PRO A 289 25.67 -3.17 16.26
CA PRO A 289 26.04 -3.67 17.58
C PRO A 289 27.31 -2.99 18.09
N GLY A 290 27.36 -2.69 19.40
CA GLY A 290 28.55 -2.13 20.06
C GLY A 290 28.50 -0.64 20.38
N LEU A 291 27.45 0.09 20.00
CA LEU A 291 27.20 1.42 20.57
C LEU A 291 26.75 1.30 22.04
N PRO A 292 27.21 2.18 22.95
CA PRO A 292 26.71 2.20 24.32
C PRO A 292 25.20 2.45 24.37
N GLU A 293 24.46 1.66 25.14
CA GLU A 293 22.99 1.79 25.27
C GLU A 293 22.56 3.20 25.69
N GLN A 294 23.30 3.81 26.63
CA GLN A 294 23.02 5.16 27.11
C GLN A 294 23.17 6.23 26.02
N TYR A 295 24.08 6.05 25.06
CA TYR A 295 24.20 6.97 23.90
C TYR A 295 22.98 6.84 22.99
N VAL A 296 22.53 5.61 22.72
CA VAL A 296 21.36 5.34 21.87
C VAL A 296 20.11 5.98 22.49
N ALA A 297 19.84 5.68 23.77
CA ALA A 297 18.69 6.21 24.49
C ALA A 297 18.65 7.74 24.50
N VAL A 298 19.75 8.40 24.90
CA VAL A 298 19.80 9.87 24.98
C VAL A 298 19.68 10.53 23.60
N ARG A 299 20.30 9.94 22.55
CA ARG A 299 20.14 10.46 21.20
C ARG A 299 18.68 10.38 20.75
N ASP A 300 18.02 9.24 20.99
CA ASP A 300 16.64 9.04 20.55
C ASP A 300 15.66 9.94 21.30
N ASP A 301 15.85 10.12 22.61
CA ASP A 301 15.09 11.08 23.41
C ASP A 301 15.25 12.51 22.88
N LEU A 302 16.47 12.94 22.56
CA LEU A 302 16.74 14.27 21.99
C LEU A 302 16.16 14.45 20.59
N LEU A 303 16.25 13.42 19.73
CA LEU A 303 15.69 13.47 18.39
C LEU A 303 14.16 13.44 18.41
N ALA A 304 13.54 12.74 19.36
CA ALA A 304 12.09 12.73 19.55
C ALA A 304 11.55 14.12 19.90
N GLN A 305 12.31 14.94 20.65
CA GLN A 305 11.93 16.34 20.93
C GLN A 305 11.78 17.17 19.65
N LEU A 306 12.58 16.90 18.62
CA LEU A 306 12.55 17.63 17.35
C LEU A 306 11.24 17.45 16.57
N ALA A 307 10.43 16.44 16.93
CA ALA A 307 9.09 16.26 16.36
C ALA A 307 8.06 17.28 16.90
N GLY A 308 8.39 18.03 17.95
CA GLY A 308 7.49 18.96 18.61
C GLY A 308 7.09 20.18 17.76
N PRO A 309 5.93 20.82 18.04
CA PRO A 309 5.42 21.96 17.26
C PRO A 309 6.37 23.17 17.20
N GLU A 310 7.13 23.42 18.26
CA GLU A 310 8.11 24.52 18.32
C GLU A 310 9.25 24.32 17.31
N TRP A 311 9.69 23.07 17.13
CA TRP A 311 10.74 22.70 16.17
C TRP A 311 10.25 22.77 14.73
N GLN A 312 8.99 22.39 14.49
CA GLN A 312 8.35 22.58 13.18
C GLN A 312 8.24 24.06 12.83
N THR A 313 7.84 24.90 13.80
CA THR A 313 7.74 26.35 13.61
C THR A 313 9.11 26.96 13.30
N TRP A 314 10.14 26.55 14.05
CA TRP A 314 11.52 26.97 13.80
C TRP A 314 12.00 26.55 12.40
N TRP A 315 11.75 25.31 11.99
CA TRP A 315 12.13 24.83 10.67
C TRP A 315 11.39 25.57 9.55
N ALA A 316 10.11 25.89 9.73
CA ALA A 316 9.32 26.63 8.75
C ALA A 316 9.86 28.03 8.44
N ALA A 317 10.65 28.62 9.36
CA ALA A 317 11.32 29.89 9.11
C ALA A 317 12.52 29.79 8.15
N SER A 318 12.98 28.59 7.78
CA SER A 318 14.15 28.39 6.91
C SER A 318 13.91 28.74 5.45
N GLY A 319 12.64 28.74 5.03
CA GLY A 319 12.27 28.75 3.60
C GLY A 319 12.63 27.46 2.86
N VAL A 320 13.25 26.48 3.53
CA VAL A 320 13.52 25.14 2.99
C VAL A 320 12.31 24.26 3.32
N ARG A 321 11.87 23.49 2.33
CA ARG A 321 10.64 22.70 2.44
C ARG A 321 10.81 21.51 3.38
N GLU A 322 11.96 20.85 3.38
CA GLU A 322 12.10 19.64 4.19
C GLU A 322 13.46 19.51 4.84
N LEU A 323 13.45 19.09 6.11
CA LEU A 323 14.61 18.64 6.86
C LEU A 323 14.41 17.17 7.21
N GLU A 324 15.19 16.29 6.58
CA GLU A 324 15.29 14.88 6.97
C GLU A 324 16.49 14.67 7.88
N ILE A 325 16.25 14.17 9.08
CA ILE A 325 17.29 13.80 10.03
C ILE A 325 17.38 12.28 10.10
N SER A 326 18.58 11.76 9.89
CA SER A 326 18.88 10.34 10.03
C SER A 326 20.14 10.11 10.86
N TYR A 327 20.39 8.88 11.26
CA TYR A 327 21.67 8.49 11.86
C TYR A 327 22.19 7.18 11.26
N ARG A 328 23.52 7.02 11.27
CA ARG A 328 24.21 5.84 10.75
C ARG A 328 25.38 5.48 11.62
N SER A 329 25.55 4.19 11.90
CA SER A 329 26.71 3.65 12.62
C SER A 329 27.49 2.62 11.81
N ASP A 330 27.09 2.36 10.57
CA ASP A 330 27.75 1.46 9.62
C ASP A 330 28.78 2.20 8.75
N THR A 331 29.34 3.29 9.26
CA THR A 331 30.33 4.14 8.56
C THR A 331 31.73 3.93 9.14
N THR A 332 32.76 4.43 8.46
CA THR A 332 34.15 4.33 8.97
C THR A 332 34.59 5.54 9.80
N THR A 333 33.82 6.63 9.74
CA THR A 333 34.16 7.90 10.38
C THR A 333 32.96 8.46 11.11
N ALA A 334 33.24 9.12 12.24
CA ALA A 334 32.26 9.91 12.97
C ALA A 334 32.13 11.31 12.39
N GLY A 335 30.94 11.89 12.48
CA GLY A 335 30.68 13.29 12.20
C GLY A 335 29.32 13.55 11.56
N ILE A 336 29.03 14.81 11.33
CA ILE A 336 27.78 15.25 10.72
C ILE A 336 27.98 15.42 9.21
N SER A 337 27.02 14.95 8.41
CA SER A 337 26.89 15.34 7.02
C SER A 337 25.55 16.03 6.82
N ALA A 338 25.54 17.13 6.09
CA ALA A 338 24.32 17.81 5.69
C ALA A 338 24.42 18.18 4.21
N ARG A 339 23.39 17.83 3.44
CA ARG A 339 23.32 18.07 1.99
C ARG A 339 21.96 18.69 1.66
N LEU A 340 21.99 19.92 1.16
CA LEU A 340 20.83 20.59 0.59
C LEU A 340 20.74 20.24 -0.90
N VAL A 341 19.61 19.70 -1.34
CA VAL A 341 19.31 19.37 -2.73
C VAL A 341 17.93 19.91 -3.06
N HIS A 342 17.85 20.91 -3.93
CA HIS A 342 16.63 21.70 -4.14
C HIS A 342 16.11 22.23 -2.79
N ASP A 343 14.84 21.96 -2.45
CA ASP A 343 14.21 22.45 -1.22
C ASP A 343 14.24 21.41 -0.08
N GLU A 344 15.18 20.46 -0.12
CA GLU A 344 15.29 19.37 0.85
C GLU A 344 16.71 19.31 1.43
N LEU A 345 16.80 19.39 2.76
CA LEU A 345 18.02 19.26 3.53
C LEU A 345 18.06 17.90 4.21
N ARG A 346 18.98 17.03 3.77
CA ARG A 346 19.26 15.76 4.47
C ARG A 346 20.43 15.94 5.41
N ALA A 347 20.20 15.70 6.69
CA ALA A 347 21.20 15.77 7.73
C ALA A 347 21.36 14.40 8.40
N THR A 348 22.60 13.92 8.54
CA THR A 348 22.90 12.60 9.08
C THR A 348 23.96 12.69 10.17
N ILE A 349 23.64 12.11 11.33
CA ILE A 349 24.62 11.83 12.39
C ILE A 349 25.34 10.52 12.03
N ARG A 350 26.66 10.55 11.86
CA ARG A 350 27.46 9.33 11.66
C ARG A 350 28.26 9.04 12.91
N ARG A 351 28.06 7.87 13.51
CA ARG A 351 28.75 7.43 14.73
C ARG A 351 28.96 5.92 14.71
N PRO A 352 30.09 5.43 14.16
CA PRO A 352 30.41 4.02 14.24
C PRO A 352 31.00 3.64 15.62
N PRO A 353 30.77 2.40 16.11
CA PRO A 353 31.20 1.97 17.44
C PRO A 353 32.68 2.19 17.73
N GLU A 354 33.55 2.04 16.73
CA GLU A 354 35.01 2.13 16.85
C GLU A 354 35.50 3.56 17.12
N THR A 355 34.65 4.56 16.82
CA THR A 355 34.95 5.98 17.04
C THR A 355 34.45 6.48 18.39
N PHE A 356 33.85 5.60 19.20
CA PHE A 356 33.34 5.99 20.50
C PHE A 356 34.48 6.26 21.49
N PRO A 357 34.60 7.47 22.05
CA PRO A 357 35.64 7.79 23.01
C PRO A 357 35.44 6.99 24.30
N ARG A 358 36.46 6.23 24.72
CA ARG A 358 36.40 5.34 25.88
C ARG A 358 36.31 6.08 27.23
N ASP A 359 36.74 7.33 27.24
CA ASP A 359 36.91 8.18 28.43
C ASP A 359 35.83 9.27 28.56
N ARG A 360 34.78 9.22 27.72
CA ARG A 360 33.68 10.18 27.78
C ARG A 360 32.36 9.51 28.14
N ASP A 361 31.55 10.25 28.89
CA ASP A 361 30.17 9.89 29.18
C ASP A 361 29.37 9.73 27.87
N PRO A 362 28.79 8.55 27.59
CA PRO A 362 28.04 8.32 26.37
C PRO A 362 26.86 9.27 26.16
N ALA A 363 26.19 9.70 27.23
CA ALA A 363 25.09 10.67 27.15
C ALA A 363 25.58 12.04 26.66
N ALA A 364 26.73 12.50 27.17
CA ALA A 364 27.35 13.75 26.73
C ALA A 364 27.76 13.70 25.26
N VAL A 365 28.23 12.55 24.75
CA VAL A 365 28.55 12.37 23.33
C VAL A 365 27.30 12.46 22.46
N ALA A 366 26.18 11.84 22.88
CA ALA A 366 24.91 11.92 22.17
C ALA A 366 24.40 13.36 22.03
N ARG A 367 24.41 14.11 23.15
CA ARG A 367 24.01 15.52 23.15
C ARG A 367 24.90 16.36 22.22
N ALA A 368 26.21 16.19 22.29
CA ALA A 368 27.14 16.92 21.42
C ALA A 368 26.93 16.62 19.93
N ASP A 369 26.53 15.39 19.57
CA ASP A 369 26.24 15.01 18.18
C ASP A 369 24.94 15.65 17.68
N VAL A 370 23.88 15.66 18.48
CA VAL A 370 22.61 16.33 18.13
C VAL A 370 22.81 17.85 18.06
N GLU A 371 23.54 18.46 18.99
CA GLU A 371 23.89 19.89 18.92
C GLU A 371 24.72 20.21 17.67
N SER A 372 25.70 19.37 17.32
CA SER A 372 26.50 19.52 16.11
C SER A 372 25.67 19.39 14.83
N LEU A 373 24.68 18.51 14.84
CA LEU A 373 23.69 18.36 13.77
C LEU A 373 22.91 19.67 13.59
N LEU A 374 22.29 20.17 14.66
CA LEU A 374 21.48 21.39 14.64
C LEU A 374 22.29 22.63 14.24
N LEU A 375 23.53 22.76 14.74
CA LEU A 375 24.45 23.82 14.31
C LEU A 375 24.76 23.73 12.81
N THR A 376 24.89 22.53 12.28
CA THR A 376 25.13 22.32 10.85
C THR A 376 23.90 22.65 10.02
N VAL A 377 22.70 22.26 10.47
CA VAL A 377 21.42 22.63 9.86
C VAL A 377 21.26 24.15 9.80
N ARG A 378 21.49 24.84 10.93
CA ARG A 378 21.45 26.32 11.01
C ARG A 378 22.38 26.97 10.00
N ARG A 379 23.65 26.56 9.98
CA ARG A 379 24.64 27.11 9.03
C ARG A 379 24.26 26.89 7.56
N ARG A 380 23.51 25.83 7.24
CA ARG A 380 23.09 25.52 5.87
C ARG A 380 21.84 26.27 5.42
N THR A 381 21.06 26.78 6.36
CA THR A 381 19.74 27.38 6.12
C THR A 381 19.62 28.83 6.59
N ASP A 382 20.67 29.37 7.22
CA ASP A 382 20.69 30.69 7.85
C ASP A 382 19.60 30.87 8.93
N LEU A 383 19.14 29.75 9.51
CA LEU A 383 18.18 29.77 10.61
C LEU A 383 18.78 30.37 11.89
N GLY A 384 17.94 31.12 12.61
CA GLY A 384 18.23 31.66 13.94
C GLY A 384 18.43 30.56 15.00
N GLU A 385 18.48 30.98 16.27
CA GLU A 385 18.58 30.02 17.39
C GLU A 385 17.41 29.03 17.37
N HIS A 386 17.72 27.77 17.66
CA HIS A 386 16.73 26.70 17.74
C HIS A 386 16.13 26.63 19.15
N PRO A 387 14.94 26.01 19.33
CA PRO A 387 14.39 25.72 20.65
C PRO A 387 15.40 24.96 21.54
N PRO A 388 15.38 25.12 22.87
CA PRO A 388 16.29 24.41 23.76
C PRO A 388 16.04 22.90 23.71
N LEU A 389 17.12 22.10 23.80
CA LEU A 389 17.03 20.66 24.05
C LEU A 389 16.94 20.43 25.55
N HIS A 390 16.04 19.54 25.98
CA HIS A 390 15.81 19.19 27.38
C HIS A 390 16.45 17.86 27.79
#